data_AF-A0A8T0V6A8-F1
#
_entry.id   AF-A0A8T0V6A8-F1
#
_cell.length_a   1.000
_cell.length_b   1.000
_cell.length_c   1.000
_cell.angle_alpha   90.00
_cell.angle_beta   90.00
_cell.angle_gamma   90.00
#
_symmetry.space_group_name_H-M   'P 1'
#
loop_
_entity.id
_entity.type
_entity.pdbx_description
1 polymer ?
#
loop_
_entity_poly.entity_id
_entity_poly.type
_entity_poly.pdbx_seq_one_letter_code
_entity_poly.pdbx_strand_id
1 'polypeptide(L)'
;MLMYICVHFLLLDLLLVSCRCNTSLLIDYCQDEGAHKYIIIDVGKTFREQVLRWFVRHKIPCVDSILLTHEHADAILGLDDIRVVQAFSPTNDIDPTPIYLSQFAMDSISLKFPYLAKKKLKEGEEVRRVAQLDWRIIESDLQIPFTTSGLEFVPLPVIHGEDYICLGFLFGRKSKVAYISDVSRFPPSTEYAISKSGGGQLDLLILDCLYRTGSHNVHLCWDQTLDAVKRICPKRALLIGMTHEMDHDKDNQTLEEWSRREGIDVQLARDGLRVYIDL
;
A
#
# COMPACT_ATOMS: atom_id res chain seq x y z
N MET A 1 7.18 25.32 12.74
CA MET A 1 6.16 25.67 13.76
C MET A 1 5.94 24.44 14.61
N LEU A 2 6.30 24.49 15.90
CA LEU A 2 6.30 23.36 16.83
C LEU A 2 4.90 23.12 17.42
N MET A 3 4.49 21.85 17.58
CA MET A 3 3.37 21.43 18.43
C MET A 3 3.80 20.27 19.36
N TYR A 4 3.43 20.36 20.64
CA TYR A 4 3.87 19.50 21.76
C TYR A 4 2.77 18.55 22.30
N ILE A 5 3.21 17.35 22.73
CA ILE A 5 2.81 16.45 23.87
C ILE A 5 1.44 15.71 23.89
N CYS A 6 1.50 14.36 23.91
CA CYS A 6 1.08 13.54 25.08
C CYS A 6 1.69 12.13 25.03
N VAL A 7 2.41 11.75 26.10
CA VAL A 7 2.95 10.40 26.35
C VAL A 7 1.94 9.64 27.19
N HIS A 8 1.60 8.42 26.78
CA HIS A 8 1.12 7.37 27.70
C HIS A 8 1.90 6.09 27.39
N PHE A 9 2.77 5.72 28.32
CA PHE A 9 3.27 4.35 28.43
C PHE A 9 2.12 3.50 28.96
N LEU A 10 1.64 2.54 28.16
CA LEU A 10 0.93 1.39 28.69
C LEU A 10 1.78 0.15 28.38
N LEU A 11 2.26 -0.45 29.46
CA LEU A 11 3.21 -1.56 29.49
C LEU A 11 2.44 -2.87 29.26
N LEU A 12 2.00 -3.12 28.01
CA LEU A 12 1.21 -4.33 27.66
C LEU A 12 1.50 -4.97 26.27
N ASP A 13 2.43 -4.46 25.46
CA ASP A 13 2.60 -4.94 24.06
C ASP A 13 3.89 -5.76 23.79
N LEU A 14 4.43 -6.46 24.78
CA LEU A 14 5.58 -7.37 24.57
C LEU A 14 5.26 -8.63 23.75
N LEU A 15 4.03 -8.78 23.23
CA LEU A 15 3.59 -9.97 22.48
C LEU A 15 3.05 -9.69 21.06
N LEU A 16 3.01 -8.43 20.59
CA LEU A 16 2.25 -8.08 19.35
C LEU A 16 3.07 -7.50 18.19
N VAL A 17 4.38 -7.25 18.34
CA VAL A 17 5.20 -6.67 17.25
C VAL A 17 5.25 -7.59 16.01
N SER A 18 5.17 -8.91 16.21
CA SER A 18 5.23 -9.91 15.15
C SER A 18 3.84 -10.33 14.61
N CYS A 19 2.74 -9.79 15.14
CA CYS A 19 1.40 -10.04 14.60
C CYS A 19 1.16 -9.07 13.43
N ARG A 20 1.00 -9.61 12.23
CA ARG A 20 0.97 -8.84 10.98
C ARG A 20 -0.32 -9.12 10.20
N CYS A 21 -0.98 -8.05 9.79
CA CYS A 21 -2.07 -8.11 8.81
C CYS A 21 -1.52 -8.30 7.39
N ASN A 22 -2.40 -8.42 6.40
CA ASN A 22 -2.01 -8.32 5.00
C ASN A 22 -1.45 -6.94 4.71
N THR A 23 -0.53 -6.89 3.76
CA THR A 23 0.12 -5.66 3.34
C THR A 23 -0.92 -4.66 2.83
N SER A 24 -0.86 -3.45 3.37
CA SER A 24 -1.64 -2.30 2.93
C SER A 24 -0.93 -1.03 3.38
N LEU A 25 -1.12 0.07 2.65
CA LEU A 25 -0.62 1.38 3.03
C LEU A 25 -1.77 2.38 3.09
N LEU A 26 -1.94 3.05 4.23
CA LEU A 26 -2.79 4.23 4.33
C LEU A 26 -1.94 5.49 4.25
N ILE A 27 -2.30 6.37 3.33
CA ILE A 27 -1.75 7.71 3.15
C ILE A 27 -2.76 8.71 3.69
N ASP A 28 -2.37 9.45 4.72
CA ASP A 28 -3.08 10.62 5.24
C ASP A 28 -2.45 11.87 4.60
N TYR A 29 -3.07 12.36 3.52
CA TYR A 29 -2.57 13.45 2.69
C TYR A 29 -3.29 14.76 2.99
N CYS A 30 -2.54 15.85 3.13
CA CYS A 30 -3.07 17.17 3.42
C CYS A 30 -2.37 18.20 2.51
N GLN A 31 -3.12 18.78 1.56
CA GLN A 31 -2.59 19.75 0.60
C GLN A 31 -2.61 21.19 1.15
N ASP A 32 -3.66 21.55 1.89
CA ASP A 32 -3.88 22.84 2.54
C ASP A 32 -4.31 22.64 4.00
N GLU A 33 -4.08 23.62 4.88
CA GLU A 33 -4.43 23.52 6.31
C GLU A 33 -5.91 23.12 6.51
N GLY A 34 -6.14 21.89 6.99
CA GLY A 34 -7.41 21.45 7.56
C GLY A 34 -8.22 20.41 6.77
N ALA A 35 -7.87 20.12 5.51
CA ALA A 35 -8.56 19.09 4.72
C ALA A 35 -7.66 17.86 4.50
N HIS A 36 -7.90 16.80 5.28
CA HIS A 36 -7.24 15.52 5.14
C HIS A 36 -7.92 14.65 4.08
N LYS A 37 -7.11 13.90 3.34
CA LYS A 37 -7.51 12.92 2.34
C LYS A 37 -6.87 11.58 2.62
N TYR A 38 -7.69 10.55 2.73
CA TYR A 38 -7.27 9.21 3.12
C TYR A 38 -7.26 8.29 1.91
N ILE A 39 -6.06 7.95 1.45
CA ILE A 39 -5.84 7.11 0.28
C ILE A 39 -5.27 5.78 0.76
N ILE A 40 -5.88 4.66 0.39
CA ILE A 40 -5.37 3.34 0.79
C ILE A 40 -4.88 2.56 -0.44
N ILE A 41 -3.76 1.87 -0.29
CA ILE A 41 -3.25 0.90 -1.25
C ILE A 41 -3.54 -0.50 -0.71
N ASP A 42 -4.31 -1.27 -1.47
CA ASP A 42 -4.85 -2.60 -1.17
C ASP A 42 -5.78 -2.68 0.05
N VAL A 43 -6.80 -3.54 -0.06
CA VAL A 43 -7.82 -3.83 0.95
C VAL A 43 -7.99 -5.34 1.09
N GLY A 44 -7.00 -5.97 1.73
CA GLY A 44 -6.95 -7.41 1.94
C GLY A 44 -7.97 -8.00 2.90
N LYS A 45 -7.93 -9.32 3.09
CA LYS A 45 -8.80 -10.07 4.04
C LYS A 45 -8.73 -9.60 5.50
N THR A 46 -7.66 -8.88 5.88
CA THR A 46 -7.48 -8.32 7.24
C THR A 46 -7.84 -6.83 7.33
N PHE A 47 -8.40 -6.23 6.26
CA PHE A 47 -8.77 -4.81 6.22
C PHE A 47 -9.68 -4.39 7.38
N ARG A 48 -10.72 -5.16 7.68
CA ARG A 48 -11.62 -4.86 8.81
C ARG A 48 -10.88 -4.78 10.15
N GLU A 49 -9.89 -5.63 10.37
CA GLU A 49 -9.06 -5.60 11.57
C GLU A 49 -8.17 -4.36 11.60
N GLN A 50 -7.59 -3.96 10.46
CA GLN A 50 -6.83 -2.72 10.34
C GLN A 50 -7.69 -1.49 10.63
N VAL A 51 -8.94 -1.45 10.16
CA VAL A 51 -9.89 -0.37 10.48
C VAL A 51 -10.14 -0.30 11.98
N LEU A 52 -10.51 -1.42 12.61
CA LEU A 52 -10.83 -1.45 14.04
C LEU A 52 -9.62 -1.07 14.93
N ARG A 53 -8.41 -1.50 14.55
CA ARG A 53 -7.19 -1.22 15.32
C ARG A 53 -6.64 0.18 15.07
N TRP A 54 -6.50 0.56 13.80
CA TRP A 54 -5.72 1.73 13.41
C TRP A 54 -6.59 2.94 13.07
N PHE A 55 -7.71 2.75 12.36
CA PHE A 55 -8.56 3.90 11.98
C PHE A 55 -9.21 4.51 13.21
N VAL A 56 -9.72 3.68 14.11
CA VAL A 56 -10.27 4.15 15.40
C VAL A 56 -9.20 4.86 16.23
N ARG A 57 -8.00 4.27 16.33
CA ARG A 57 -6.88 4.84 17.11
C ARG A 57 -6.40 6.18 16.56
N HIS A 58 -6.41 6.35 15.24
CA HIS A 58 -5.91 7.55 14.57
C HIS A 58 -7.04 8.51 14.13
N LYS A 59 -8.28 8.21 14.49
CA LYS A 59 -9.48 9.01 14.16
C LYS A 59 -9.62 9.25 12.65
N ILE A 60 -9.32 8.24 11.85
CA ILE A 60 -9.52 8.26 10.41
C ILE A 60 -11.02 8.05 10.14
N PRO A 61 -11.73 9.05 9.60
CA PRO A 61 -13.18 9.02 9.50
C PRO A 61 -13.69 8.23 8.28
N CYS A 62 -12.89 8.16 7.21
CA CYS A 62 -13.28 7.57 5.94
C CYS A 62 -12.06 7.21 5.08
N VAL A 63 -12.33 6.61 3.92
CA VAL A 63 -11.38 6.42 2.82
C VAL A 63 -11.90 7.17 1.60
N ASP A 64 -11.12 8.12 1.10
CA ASP A 64 -11.46 8.94 -0.07
C ASP A 64 -11.18 8.22 -1.39
N SER A 65 -10.16 7.36 -1.45
CA SER A 65 -9.86 6.57 -2.65
C SER A 65 -8.99 5.35 -2.36
N ILE A 66 -9.09 4.35 -3.23
CA ILE A 66 -8.38 3.08 -3.10
C ILE A 66 -7.56 2.82 -4.36
N LEU A 67 -6.33 2.36 -4.20
CA LEU A 67 -5.49 1.87 -5.28
C LEU A 67 -5.29 0.37 -5.06
N LEU A 68 -5.51 -0.45 -6.08
CA LEU A 68 -5.24 -1.89 -6.01
C LEU A 68 -3.97 -2.21 -6.81
N THR A 69 -3.03 -2.90 -6.16
CA THR A 69 -1.80 -3.37 -6.79
C THR A 69 -2.08 -4.52 -7.75
N HIS A 70 -2.96 -5.44 -7.35
CA HIS A 70 -3.34 -6.64 -8.08
C HIS A 70 -4.61 -7.30 -7.48
N GLU A 71 -5.05 -8.41 -8.05
CA GLU A 71 -6.35 -9.05 -7.72
C GLU A 71 -6.27 -10.31 -6.86
N HIS A 72 -5.15 -10.58 -6.19
CA HIS A 72 -5.09 -11.68 -5.23
C HIS A 72 -5.86 -11.38 -3.95
N ALA A 73 -6.22 -12.46 -3.25
CA ALA A 73 -7.12 -12.42 -2.12
C ALA A 73 -6.63 -11.51 -0.98
N ASP A 74 -5.34 -11.53 -0.73
CA ASP A 74 -4.66 -10.69 0.25
C ASP A 74 -4.62 -9.21 -0.12
N ALA A 75 -4.90 -8.83 -1.37
CA ALA A 75 -5.07 -7.43 -1.79
C ALA A 75 -6.54 -6.97 -1.90
N ILE A 76 -7.50 -7.88 -2.11
CA ILE A 76 -8.88 -7.49 -2.47
C ILE A 76 -10.02 -8.06 -1.61
N LEU A 77 -9.79 -9.03 -0.73
CA LEU A 77 -10.92 -9.68 -0.01
C LEU A 77 -11.62 -8.78 1.03
N GLY A 78 -11.08 -7.59 1.33
CA GLY A 78 -11.69 -6.57 2.16
C GLY A 78 -12.60 -5.60 1.42
N LEU A 79 -12.78 -5.74 0.10
CA LEU A 79 -13.58 -4.81 -0.72
C LEU A 79 -15.02 -4.61 -0.21
N ASP A 80 -15.69 -5.66 0.27
CA ASP A 80 -17.06 -5.53 0.80
C ASP A 80 -17.11 -4.78 2.15
N ASP A 81 -16.03 -4.83 2.92
CA ASP A 81 -15.91 -4.14 4.22
C ASP A 81 -15.67 -2.64 4.08
N ILE A 82 -15.35 -2.12 2.87
CA ILE A 82 -15.15 -0.69 2.59
C ILE A 82 -16.37 0.13 3.03
N ARG A 83 -17.59 -0.43 2.96
CA ARG A 83 -18.84 0.21 3.42
C ARG A 83 -18.75 0.83 4.82
N VAL A 84 -17.88 0.31 5.69
CA VAL A 84 -17.68 0.79 7.07
C VAL A 84 -16.97 2.15 7.11
N VAL A 85 -16.22 2.48 6.07
CA VAL A 85 -15.39 3.69 5.96
C VAL A 85 -15.70 4.54 4.73
N GLN A 86 -16.86 4.33 4.08
CA GLN A 86 -17.32 5.21 3.01
C GLN A 86 -17.83 6.53 3.57
N ALA A 87 -17.59 7.62 2.84
CA ALA A 87 -18.20 8.89 3.15
C ALA A 87 -19.72 8.80 2.93
N PHE A 88 -20.50 9.25 3.92
CA PHE A 88 -21.94 9.37 3.80
C PHE A 88 -22.30 10.79 3.32
N SER A 89 -23.13 10.90 2.30
CA SER A 89 -23.78 12.16 1.96
C SER A 89 -24.76 12.56 3.07
N PRO A 90 -24.97 13.88 3.32
CA PRO A 90 -26.05 14.38 4.15
C PRO A 90 -27.45 13.89 3.73
N THR A 91 -27.62 13.47 2.47
CA THR A 91 -28.88 12.92 1.93
C THR A 91 -29.06 11.42 2.18
N ASN A 92 -28.18 10.79 2.97
CA ASN A 92 -28.08 9.33 3.14
C ASN A 92 -27.74 8.56 1.86
N ASP A 93 -27.30 9.25 0.80
CA ASP A 93 -26.70 8.60 -0.36
C ASP A 93 -25.23 8.25 -0.05
N ILE A 94 -24.79 7.07 -0.44
CA ILE A 94 -23.38 6.68 -0.32
C ILE A 94 -22.68 7.21 -1.57
N ASP A 95 -21.68 8.08 -1.40
CA ASP A 95 -20.83 8.50 -2.51
C ASP A 95 -19.92 7.32 -2.90
N PRO A 96 -19.98 6.82 -4.14
CA PRO A 96 -19.19 5.66 -4.52
C PRO A 96 -17.69 5.92 -4.37
N THR A 97 -17.00 5.07 -3.61
CA THR A 97 -15.55 5.22 -3.36
C THR A 97 -14.78 4.90 -4.66
N PRO A 98 -13.96 5.83 -5.18
CA PRO A 98 -13.10 5.57 -6.33
C PRO A 98 -12.09 4.46 -6.04
N ILE A 99 -12.03 3.47 -6.93
CA ILE A 99 -11.02 2.40 -6.90
C ILE A 99 -10.25 2.40 -8.20
N TYR A 100 -8.93 2.58 -8.10
CA TYR A 100 -7.99 2.61 -9.22
C TYR A 100 -7.28 1.28 -9.36
N LEU A 101 -7.37 0.67 -10.53
CA LEU A 101 -6.85 -0.68 -10.80
C LEU A 101 -6.58 -0.89 -12.29
N SER A 102 -5.77 -1.89 -12.63
CA SER A 102 -5.57 -2.29 -14.02
C SER A 102 -6.82 -2.95 -14.61
N GLN A 103 -6.95 -2.96 -15.94
CA GLN A 103 -8.03 -3.67 -16.63
C GLN A 103 -8.03 -5.17 -16.27
N PHE A 104 -6.84 -5.77 -16.19
CA PHE A 104 -6.68 -7.18 -15.80
C PHE A 104 -7.26 -7.48 -14.42
N ALA A 105 -6.96 -6.62 -13.43
CA ALA A 105 -7.54 -6.76 -12.10
C ALA A 105 -9.06 -6.58 -12.11
N MET A 106 -9.58 -5.62 -12.87
CA MET A 106 -11.03 -5.38 -13.01
C MET A 106 -11.77 -6.59 -13.58
N ASP A 107 -11.21 -7.22 -14.62
CA ASP A 107 -11.83 -8.39 -15.27
C ASP A 107 -11.95 -9.55 -14.26
N SER A 108 -10.89 -9.80 -13.50
CA SER A 108 -10.87 -10.83 -12.46
C SER A 108 -11.80 -10.52 -11.28
N ILE A 109 -11.81 -9.27 -10.81
CA ILE A 109 -12.72 -8.81 -9.74
C ILE A 109 -14.17 -8.93 -10.19
N SER A 110 -14.49 -8.64 -11.45
CA SER A 110 -15.85 -8.77 -11.99
C SER A 110 -16.37 -10.21 -11.95
N LEU A 111 -15.47 -11.19 -12.06
CA LEU A 111 -15.81 -12.62 -11.95
C LEU A 111 -15.95 -13.05 -10.49
N LYS A 112 -15.05 -12.60 -9.61
CA LYS A 112 -15.03 -12.96 -8.17
C LYS A 112 -16.16 -12.29 -7.39
N PHE A 113 -16.45 -11.03 -7.70
CA PHE A 113 -17.44 -10.19 -7.03
C PHE A 113 -18.42 -9.52 -8.00
N PRO A 114 -19.26 -10.30 -8.73
CA PRO A 114 -20.19 -9.73 -9.70
C PRO A 114 -21.18 -8.72 -9.09
N TYR A 115 -21.42 -8.80 -7.78
CA TYR A 115 -22.29 -7.87 -7.06
C TYR A 115 -21.64 -6.52 -6.74
N LEU A 116 -20.30 -6.44 -6.68
CA LEU A 116 -19.55 -5.19 -6.49
C LEU A 116 -19.20 -4.53 -7.84
N ALA A 117 -19.09 -5.30 -8.92
CA ALA A 117 -18.74 -4.79 -10.25
C ALA A 117 -19.94 -4.18 -11.01
N LYS A 118 -21.17 -4.66 -10.77
CA LYS A 118 -22.35 -4.24 -11.54
C LYS A 118 -22.90 -2.89 -11.09
N LYS A 119 -22.80 -1.88 -11.96
CA LYS A 119 -23.34 -0.52 -11.74
C LYS A 119 -24.84 -0.36 -12.04
N LYS A 120 -25.45 -1.22 -12.85
CA LYS A 120 -26.87 -1.07 -13.25
C LYS A 120 -27.75 -2.09 -12.56
N LEU A 121 -28.52 -1.61 -11.59
CA LEU A 121 -29.77 -2.25 -11.18
C LEU A 121 -30.69 -2.29 -12.40
N LYS A 122 -31.32 -3.44 -12.65
CA LYS A 122 -32.41 -3.50 -13.63
C LYS A 122 -33.59 -2.68 -13.12
N GLU A 123 -34.45 -2.20 -14.02
CA GLU A 123 -35.73 -1.59 -13.63
C GLU A 123 -36.49 -2.51 -12.67
N GLY A 124 -36.78 -2.03 -11.46
CA GLY A 124 -37.43 -2.79 -10.39
C GLY A 124 -36.51 -3.52 -9.40
N GLU A 125 -35.19 -3.45 -9.54
CA GLU A 125 -34.25 -3.98 -8.53
C GLU A 125 -33.98 -2.94 -7.42
N GLU A 126 -34.11 -3.34 -6.15
CA GLU A 126 -33.74 -2.50 -5.01
C GLU A 126 -32.22 -2.30 -4.93
N VAL A 127 -31.80 -1.11 -4.50
CA VAL A 127 -30.40 -0.83 -4.16
C VAL A 127 -29.94 -1.79 -3.08
N ARG A 128 -29.04 -2.71 -3.45
CA ARG A 128 -28.42 -3.61 -2.47
C ARG A 128 -27.54 -2.79 -1.53
N ARG A 129 -27.63 -3.06 -0.22
CA ARG A 129 -26.79 -2.44 0.83
C ARG A 129 -25.36 -3.02 0.83
N VAL A 130 -24.69 -2.96 -0.31
CA VAL A 130 -23.29 -3.35 -0.50
C VAL A 130 -22.42 -2.11 -0.66
N ALA A 131 -21.10 -2.26 -0.55
CA ALA A 131 -20.17 -1.15 -0.79
C ALA A 131 -20.42 -0.53 -2.18
N GLN A 132 -20.50 0.80 -2.23
CA GLN A 132 -20.69 1.51 -3.50
C GLN A 132 -19.33 1.87 -4.07
N LEU A 133 -18.94 1.26 -5.18
CA LEU A 133 -17.58 1.37 -5.71
C LEU A 133 -17.59 2.01 -7.09
N ASP A 134 -16.71 2.98 -7.30
CA ASP A 134 -16.49 3.58 -8.61
C ASP A 134 -15.16 3.12 -9.21
N TRP A 135 -15.25 2.07 -10.02
CA TRP A 135 -14.11 1.48 -10.71
C TRP A 135 -13.52 2.42 -11.76
N ARG A 136 -12.22 2.74 -11.61
CA ARG A 136 -11.42 3.60 -12.49
C ARG A 136 -10.23 2.80 -13.03
N ILE A 137 -10.25 2.52 -14.33
CA ILE A 137 -9.13 1.82 -14.97
C ILE A 137 -7.94 2.77 -15.10
N ILE A 138 -6.77 2.32 -14.64
CA ILE A 138 -5.49 2.98 -14.86
C ILE A 138 -4.66 2.16 -15.85
N GLU A 139 -3.85 2.84 -16.65
CA GLU A 139 -2.90 2.20 -17.53
C GLU A 139 -1.68 1.76 -16.73
N SER A 140 -1.22 0.53 -16.97
CA SER A 140 0.02 0.00 -16.37
C SER A 140 1.25 0.60 -17.08
N ASP A 141 1.36 1.93 -17.09
CA ASP A 141 2.41 2.69 -17.78
C ASP A 141 2.95 3.83 -16.90
N LEU A 142 4.28 3.86 -16.78
CA LEU A 142 5.04 4.88 -16.06
C LEU A 142 4.85 6.29 -16.64
N GLN A 143 4.46 6.41 -17.91
CA GLN A 143 4.28 7.70 -18.59
C GLN A 143 2.87 8.27 -18.44
N ILE A 144 1.94 7.51 -17.82
CA ILE A 144 0.53 7.88 -17.70
C ILE A 144 0.18 7.99 -16.21
N PRO A 145 0.63 9.07 -15.54
CA PRO A 145 0.26 9.31 -14.15
C PRO A 145 -1.24 9.58 -14.04
N PHE A 146 -1.78 9.31 -12.85
CA PHE A 146 -3.14 9.66 -12.51
C PHE A 146 -3.18 10.38 -11.16
N THR A 147 -4.22 11.18 -10.94
CA THR A 147 -4.41 11.90 -9.68
C THR A 147 -5.67 11.39 -8.99
N THR A 148 -5.56 11.12 -7.70
CA THR A 148 -6.71 10.83 -6.84
C THR A 148 -6.54 11.55 -5.51
N SER A 149 -7.64 12.08 -4.98
CA SER A 149 -7.67 12.74 -3.68
C SER A 149 -6.57 13.81 -3.49
N GLY A 150 -6.23 14.52 -4.58
CA GLY A 150 -5.20 15.58 -4.61
C GLY A 150 -3.75 15.11 -4.73
N LEU A 151 -3.48 13.80 -4.70
CA LEU A 151 -2.14 13.23 -4.83
C LEU A 151 -1.98 12.55 -6.21
N GLU A 152 -0.88 12.88 -6.87
CA GLU A 152 -0.48 12.30 -8.15
C GLU A 152 0.33 11.02 -7.92
N PHE A 153 -0.02 9.96 -8.66
CA PHE A 153 0.61 8.66 -8.63
C PHE A 153 1.09 8.26 -10.02
N VAL A 154 2.27 7.66 -10.07
CA VAL A 154 2.83 6.99 -11.24
C VAL A 154 2.73 5.49 -11.02
N PRO A 155 1.97 4.74 -11.85
CA PRO A 155 1.95 3.29 -11.81
C PRO A 155 3.35 2.71 -12.10
N LEU A 156 3.77 1.72 -11.32
CA LEU A 156 5.04 1.02 -11.48
C LEU A 156 4.77 -0.46 -11.84
N PRO A 157 4.74 -0.85 -13.12
CA PRO A 157 4.62 -2.26 -13.49
C PRO A 157 5.78 -3.07 -12.93
N VAL A 158 5.49 -4.13 -12.18
CA VAL A 158 6.48 -5.05 -11.61
C VAL A 158 6.08 -6.49 -11.88
N ILE A 159 7.06 -7.39 -11.94
CA ILE A 159 6.82 -8.80 -12.24
C ILE A 159 6.61 -9.53 -10.92
N HIS A 160 5.51 -10.27 -10.79
CA HIS A 160 5.15 -11.08 -9.62
C HIS A 160 4.88 -12.52 -10.06
N GLY A 161 5.96 -13.26 -10.33
CA GLY A 161 5.92 -14.61 -10.89
C GLY A 161 6.21 -14.64 -12.39
N GLU A 162 5.92 -15.76 -13.03
CA GLU A 162 6.11 -15.91 -14.48
C GLU A 162 4.89 -15.31 -15.21
N ASP A 163 5.16 -14.39 -16.14
CA ASP A 163 4.16 -13.71 -16.99
C ASP A 163 3.03 -12.95 -16.26
N TYR A 164 3.25 -12.56 -15.01
CA TYR A 164 2.27 -11.83 -14.22
C TYR A 164 2.81 -10.47 -13.78
N ILE A 165 2.01 -9.42 -14.01
CA ILE A 165 2.36 -8.03 -13.72
C ILE A 165 1.45 -7.50 -12.60
N CYS A 166 2.08 -7.11 -11.49
CA CYS A 166 1.46 -6.28 -10.45
C CYS A 166 1.79 -4.80 -10.68
N LEU A 167 1.11 -3.93 -9.95
CA LEU A 167 1.46 -2.52 -9.84
C LEU A 167 2.09 -2.22 -8.48
N GLY A 168 3.24 -1.53 -8.49
CA GLY A 168 3.61 -0.62 -7.43
C GLY A 168 3.16 0.82 -7.75
N PHE A 169 3.44 1.75 -6.85
CA PHE A 169 3.09 3.16 -7.04
C PHE A 169 4.23 4.07 -6.58
N LEU A 170 4.62 5.01 -7.44
CA LEU A 170 5.54 6.11 -7.12
C LEU A 170 4.73 7.40 -6.95
N PHE A 171 4.98 8.14 -5.87
CA PHE A 171 4.27 9.39 -5.55
C PHE A 171 5.13 10.34 -4.72
N GLY A 172 4.68 11.58 -4.60
CA GLY A 172 5.40 12.67 -3.92
C GLY A 172 6.30 13.48 -4.87
N ARG A 173 6.14 14.80 -4.83
CA ARG A 173 6.88 15.79 -5.62
C ARG A 173 8.10 16.32 -4.87
N LYS A 174 7.98 16.56 -3.57
CA LYS A 174 9.07 17.03 -2.71
C LYS A 174 9.89 15.88 -2.16
N SER A 175 9.21 14.88 -1.60
CA SER A 175 9.82 13.64 -1.12
C SER A 175 9.28 12.46 -1.92
N LYS A 176 10.15 11.75 -2.63
CA LYS A 176 9.74 10.66 -3.52
C LYS A 176 9.56 9.36 -2.73
N VAL A 177 8.39 8.75 -2.86
CA VAL A 177 8.02 7.49 -2.22
C VAL A 177 7.63 6.46 -3.26
N ALA A 178 8.23 5.27 -3.19
CA ALA A 178 7.78 4.11 -3.96
C ALA A 178 7.24 3.02 -3.03
N TYR A 179 6.04 2.52 -3.31
CA TYR A 179 5.43 1.38 -2.63
C TYR A 179 5.31 0.20 -3.61
N ILE A 180 5.93 -0.93 -3.28
CA ILE A 180 6.00 -2.13 -4.13
C ILE A 180 5.92 -3.38 -3.24
N SER A 181 4.73 -3.99 -3.10
CA SER A 181 4.49 -5.09 -2.15
C SER A 181 4.75 -6.48 -2.70
N ASP A 182 4.32 -6.79 -3.91
CA ASP A 182 4.33 -8.14 -4.48
C ASP A 182 5.18 -8.12 -5.75
N VAL A 183 6.44 -8.53 -5.63
CA VAL A 183 7.40 -8.43 -6.74
C VAL A 183 8.44 -9.53 -6.64
N SER A 184 8.76 -10.20 -7.74
CA SER A 184 9.96 -11.04 -7.89
C SER A 184 11.03 -10.42 -8.77
N ARG A 185 10.66 -9.49 -9.67
CA ARG A 185 11.60 -8.82 -10.56
C ARG A 185 11.10 -7.45 -11.02
N PHE A 186 12.03 -6.50 -11.15
CA PHE A 186 11.75 -5.21 -11.74
C PHE A 186 12.00 -5.25 -13.26
N PRO A 187 11.03 -4.81 -14.09
CA PRO A 187 11.35 -4.43 -15.46
C PRO A 187 12.42 -3.32 -15.48
N PRO A 188 13.32 -3.29 -16.49
CA PRO A 188 14.38 -2.28 -16.56
C PRO A 188 13.87 -0.83 -16.51
N SER A 189 12.71 -0.56 -17.11
CA SER A 189 12.06 0.76 -17.08
C SER A 189 11.64 1.15 -15.67
N THR A 190 11.02 0.23 -14.93
CA THR A 190 10.58 0.44 -13.54
C THR A 190 11.77 0.61 -12.61
N GLU A 191 12.80 -0.25 -12.70
CA GLU A 191 14.01 -0.13 -11.88
C GLU A 191 14.72 1.20 -12.16
N TYR A 192 14.84 1.60 -13.42
CA TYR A 192 15.40 2.90 -13.79
C TYR A 192 14.60 4.06 -13.16
N ALA A 193 13.28 4.04 -13.28
CA ALA A 193 12.40 5.09 -12.75
C ALA A 193 12.48 5.30 -11.24
N ILE A 194 12.78 4.24 -10.47
CA ILE A 194 12.89 4.32 -9.01
C ILE A 194 14.34 4.42 -8.51
N SER A 195 15.33 4.14 -9.35
CA SER A 195 16.75 4.19 -8.96
C SER A 195 17.31 5.60 -8.86
N LYS A 196 18.28 5.78 -7.96
CA LYS A 196 19.04 7.03 -7.83
C LYS A 196 19.71 7.48 -9.14
N SER A 197 20.16 6.54 -9.97
CA SER A 197 20.83 6.83 -11.25
C SER A 197 19.87 7.13 -12.40
N GLY A 198 18.59 6.80 -12.27
CA GLY A 198 17.56 7.09 -13.26
C GLY A 198 16.60 8.18 -12.83
N GLY A 199 15.47 7.83 -12.22
CA GLY A 199 14.42 8.77 -11.82
C GLY A 199 14.77 9.64 -10.60
N GLY A 200 15.93 9.45 -10.00
CA GLY A 200 16.43 10.19 -8.84
C GLY A 200 16.23 9.45 -7.53
N GLN A 201 16.96 9.88 -6.50
CA GLN A 201 16.99 9.17 -5.23
C GLN A 201 15.63 9.22 -4.52
N LEU A 202 15.07 8.05 -4.19
CA LEU A 202 13.87 7.98 -3.36
C LEU A 202 14.16 8.41 -1.92
N ASP A 203 13.22 9.13 -1.31
CA ASP A 203 13.24 9.43 0.12
C ASP A 203 12.79 8.21 0.93
N LEU A 204 11.83 7.46 0.40
CA LEU A 204 11.32 6.24 1.03
C LEU A 204 10.99 5.18 -0.02
N LEU A 205 11.54 3.98 0.16
CA LEU A 205 11.16 2.78 -0.57
C LEU A 205 10.44 1.82 0.39
N ILE A 206 9.23 1.40 0.06
CA ILE A 206 8.49 0.36 0.79
C ILE A 206 8.45 -0.86 -0.13
N LEU A 207 9.10 -1.95 0.28
CA LEU A 207 9.45 -3.06 -0.64
C LEU A 207 9.21 -4.45 -0.05
N ASP A 208 8.77 -5.37 -0.90
CA ASP A 208 8.62 -6.81 -0.64
C ASP A 208 9.87 -7.48 -0.05
N CYS A 209 9.65 -8.39 0.88
CA CYS A 209 10.64 -9.27 1.49
C CYS A 209 9.94 -10.47 2.15
N LEU A 210 9.57 -11.48 1.36
CA LEU A 210 8.70 -12.56 1.82
C LEU A 210 9.36 -13.52 2.81
N TYR A 211 10.47 -14.15 2.39
CA TYR A 211 11.17 -15.16 3.19
C TYR A 211 12.53 -14.67 3.66
N ARG A 212 12.91 -15.11 4.87
CA ARG A 212 14.20 -14.78 5.46
C ARG A 212 15.35 -15.48 4.76
N THR A 213 15.10 -16.67 4.21
CA THR A 213 16.10 -17.54 3.59
C THR A 213 15.59 -18.09 2.26
N GLY A 214 16.52 -18.45 1.37
CA GLY A 214 16.20 -19.01 0.07
C GLY A 214 15.74 -17.96 -0.95
N SER A 215 15.06 -18.44 -1.98
CA SER A 215 14.55 -17.65 -3.10
C SER A 215 13.15 -18.11 -3.46
N HIS A 216 12.33 -17.20 -3.98
CA HIS A 216 10.98 -17.51 -4.41
C HIS A 216 10.73 -16.96 -5.83
N ASN A 217 9.90 -17.64 -6.61
CA ASN A 217 9.70 -17.26 -8.01
C ASN A 217 8.76 -16.05 -8.17
N VAL A 218 7.92 -15.80 -7.16
CA VAL A 218 6.89 -14.74 -7.23
C VAL A 218 7.13 -13.57 -6.27
N HIS A 219 8.06 -13.71 -5.32
CA HIS A 219 8.42 -12.66 -4.37
C HIS A 219 9.93 -12.51 -4.23
N LEU A 220 10.40 -11.32 -3.87
CA LEU A 220 11.76 -11.09 -3.43
C LEU A 220 11.93 -11.67 -2.03
N CYS A 221 12.98 -12.46 -1.84
CA CYS A 221 13.44 -12.89 -0.52
C CYS A 221 14.55 -11.96 -0.02
N TRP A 222 14.87 -12.06 1.27
CA TRP A 222 15.83 -11.22 2.00
C TRP A 222 17.05 -10.75 1.19
N ASP A 223 17.86 -11.68 0.65
CA ASP A 223 19.07 -11.31 -0.07
C ASP A 223 18.77 -10.56 -1.38
N GLN A 224 17.73 -10.98 -2.11
CA GLN A 224 17.30 -10.33 -3.36
C GLN A 224 16.74 -8.93 -3.09
N THR A 225 15.99 -8.77 -1.99
CA THR A 225 15.47 -7.48 -1.53
C THR A 225 16.62 -6.54 -1.18
N LEU A 226 17.61 -6.99 -0.39
CA LEU A 226 18.74 -6.15 -0.01
C LEU A 226 19.62 -5.77 -1.20
N ASP A 227 19.82 -6.69 -2.15
CA ASP A 227 20.50 -6.38 -3.40
C ASP A 227 19.72 -5.35 -4.23
N ALA A 228 18.38 -5.45 -4.29
CA ALA A 228 17.54 -4.45 -4.93
C ALA A 228 17.64 -3.08 -4.25
N VAL A 229 17.60 -3.03 -2.92
CA VAL A 229 17.79 -1.79 -2.15
C VAL A 229 19.14 -1.15 -2.47
N LYS A 230 20.23 -1.92 -2.62
CA LYS A 230 21.53 -1.39 -3.03
C LYS A 230 21.51 -0.78 -4.42
N ARG A 231 20.90 -1.47 -5.40
CA ARG A 231 20.81 -0.98 -6.79
C ARG A 231 19.94 0.27 -6.91
N ILE A 232 18.81 0.31 -6.19
CA ILE A 232 17.87 1.43 -6.18
C ILE A 232 18.44 2.63 -5.40
N CYS A 233 19.16 2.36 -4.30
CA CYS A 233 19.82 3.32 -3.43
C CYS A 233 18.89 4.41 -2.82
N PRO A 234 17.77 4.05 -2.17
CA PRO A 234 16.90 5.02 -1.48
C PRO A 234 17.61 5.65 -0.27
N LYS A 235 17.06 6.74 0.29
CA LYS A 235 17.51 7.26 1.59
C LYS A 235 17.10 6.33 2.74
N ARG A 236 15.89 5.77 2.65
CA ARG A 236 15.33 4.82 3.61
C ARG A 236 14.52 3.74 2.90
N ALA A 237 14.59 2.50 3.39
CA ALA A 237 13.75 1.40 2.96
C ALA A 237 12.99 0.75 4.14
N LEU A 238 11.71 0.45 3.91
CA LEU A 238 10.85 -0.30 4.82
C LEU A 238 10.46 -1.62 4.15
N LEU A 239 10.85 -2.73 4.76
CA LEU A 239 10.54 -4.05 4.22
C LEU A 239 9.17 -4.53 4.70
N ILE A 240 8.36 -5.04 3.78
CA ILE A 240 6.98 -5.51 3.99
C ILE A 240 6.80 -6.91 3.39
N GLY A 241 5.60 -7.50 3.50
CA GLY A 241 5.30 -8.80 2.89
C GLY A 241 5.86 -10.02 3.63
N MET A 242 6.64 -9.82 4.69
CA MET A 242 7.33 -10.92 5.38
C MET A 242 6.39 -11.96 6.01
N THR A 243 6.80 -13.21 5.93
CA THR A 243 6.18 -14.33 6.65
C THR A 243 6.63 -14.39 8.12
N HIS A 244 6.07 -15.36 8.86
CA HIS A 244 6.41 -15.64 10.26
C HIS A 244 7.85 -16.13 10.48
N GLU A 245 8.61 -16.43 9.42
CA GLU A 245 10.03 -16.79 9.54
C GLU A 245 10.91 -15.61 9.97
N MET A 246 10.43 -14.38 9.74
CA MET A 246 11.17 -13.15 10.06
C MET A 246 10.75 -12.63 11.43
N ASP A 247 11.68 -12.66 12.38
CA ASP A 247 11.48 -12.10 13.71
C ASP A 247 11.76 -10.61 13.68
N HIS A 248 10.80 -9.79 14.12
CA HIS A 248 10.87 -8.35 13.93
C HIS A 248 12.10 -7.72 14.60
N ASP A 249 12.42 -8.10 15.83
CA ASP A 249 13.47 -7.46 16.61
C ASP A 249 14.85 -8.00 16.20
N LYS A 250 14.98 -9.32 16.07
CA LYS A 250 16.24 -9.98 15.69
C LYS A 250 16.67 -9.60 14.27
N ASP A 251 15.76 -9.63 13.31
CA ASP A 251 16.11 -9.31 11.93
C ASP A 251 16.34 -7.80 11.74
N ASN A 252 15.67 -6.93 12.52
CA ASN A 252 16.02 -5.49 12.53
C ASN A 252 17.42 -5.21 13.08
N GLN A 253 17.90 -5.95 14.08
CA GLN A 253 19.31 -5.82 14.52
C GLN A 253 20.28 -6.15 13.39
N THR A 254 19.97 -7.20 12.61
CA THR A 254 20.75 -7.58 11.42
C THR A 254 20.70 -6.47 10.35
N LEU A 255 19.53 -5.87 10.13
CA LEU A 255 19.38 -4.75 9.20
C LEU A 255 20.08 -3.49 9.67
N GLU A 256 20.17 -3.23 10.98
CA GLU A 256 20.89 -2.08 11.50
C GLU A 256 22.39 -2.18 11.21
N GLU A 257 22.98 -3.36 11.43
CA GLU A 257 24.38 -3.64 11.06
C GLU A 257 24.60 -3.50 9.55
N TRP A 258 23.68 -4.06 8.76
CA TRP A 258 23.70 -3.91 7.31
C TRP A 258 23.62 -2.43 6.90
N SER A 259 22.70 -1.66 7.50
CA SER A 259 22.46 -0.25 7.21
C SER A 259 23.70 0.61 7.51
N ARG A 260 24.37 0.34 8.63
CA ARG A 260 25.64 1.01 8.99
C ARG A 260 26.75 0.73 7.96
N ARG A 261 26.79 -0.48 7.40
CA ARG A 261 27.79 -0.87 6.38
C ARG A 261 27.51 -0.25 5.02
N GLU A 262 26.26 -0.26 4.58
CA GLU A 262 25.89 0.16 3.22
C GLU A 262 25.53 1.66 3.14
N GLY A 263 25.28 2.31 4.26
CA GLY A 263 24.89 3.73 4.31
C GLY A 263 23.44 4.00 3.85
N ILE A 264 22.57 2.99 3.91
CA ILE A 264 21.15 3.07 3.57
C ILE A 264 20.36 2.63 4.80
N ASP A 265 19.42 3.45 5.30
CA ASP A 265 18.57 3.09 6.44
C ASP A 265 17.54 2.04 6.03
N VAL A 266 17.62 0.82 6.55
CA VAL A 266 16.70 -0.27 6.24
C VAL A 266 16.17 -0.89 7.53
N GLN A 267 14.85 -1.10 7.57
CA GLN A 267 14.20 -1.80 8.67
C GLN A 267 12.96 -2.57 8.17
N LEU A 268 12.55 -3.57 8.93
CA LEU A 268 11.25 -4.21 8.78
C LEU A 268 10.15 -3.23 9.20
N ALA A 269 9.11 -3.11 8.38
CA ALA A 269 7.88 -2.44 8.80
C ALA A 269 7.14 -3.28 9.85
N ARG A 270 6.19 -2.66 10.55
CA ARG A 270 5.22 -3.31 11.45
C ARG A 270 3.87 -2.64 11.32
N ASP A 271 2.81 -3.36 11.65
CA ASP A 271 1.47 -2.81 11.68
C ASP A 271 1.40 -1.57 12.60
N GLY A 272 0.76 -0.51 12.12
CA GLY A 272 0.67 0.76 12.83
C GLY A 272 1.94 1.63 12.81
N LEU A 273 3.00 1.22 12.10
CA LEU A 273 4.15 2.11 11.83
C LEU A 273 3.67 3.36 11.08
N ARG A 274 4.06 4.54 11.57
CA ARG A 274 3.77 5.83 10.93
C ARG A 274 5.07 6.51 10.54
N VAL A 275 5.09 7.06 9.34
CA VAL A 275 6.18 7.88 8.81
C VAL A 275 5.60 9.21 8.38
N TYR A 276 6.18 10.31 8.86
CA TYR A 276 5.82 11.65 8.43
C TYR A 276 6.77 12.08 7.33
N ILE A 277 6.22 12.46 6.19
CA ILE A 277 6.99 12.84 5.02
C ILE A 277 6.29 14.00 4.31
N ASP A 278 7.06 14.97 3.83
CA ASP A 278 6.55 16.12 3.06
C ASP A 278 6.50 15.69 1.58
N LEU A 279 5.32 15.21 1.14
CA LEU A 279 5.09 14.71 -0.22
C LEU A 279 5.15 15.83 -1.26
#